data_AF-A0A8B6M159-F1
#
_entry.id   AF-A0A8B6M159-F1
#
_cell.length_a   1.000
_cell.length_b   1.000
_cell.length_c   1.000
_cell.angle_alpha   90.00
_cell.angle_beta   90.00
_cell.angle_gamma   90.00
#
_symmetry.space_group_name_H-M   'P 1'
#
loop_
_entity.id
_entity.type
_entity.pdbx_description
1 polymer ?
#
loop_
_entity_poly.entity_id
_entity_poly.type
_entity_poly.pdbx_seq_one_letter_code
_entity_poly.pdbx_strand_id
1 'polypeptide(L)'
;MKASRAAGRDTRRLPQIRRSSNLTDAFSALLRYGVACRQSRARSKALALFRMDGLSGVALALLKVVYTMAVREKPMTDRADAALVEVHQVGLLGRIARALGPGLVTGAADDDPSGIATYSQVGAQFGYQLSWIMLFSYPLMAVTQAIAARIGLVTGRGIAQNLRRHYPRWLLRVVVLLLLVANVANLGADLGAMGSAVQLLAGGPALVYTIMLAGLCVLLEVFMSYATYASVLKWLTLTLFSYVVVVVAVDVPWGAALKATFVPEIVFDSQHAMAVVAVLGTTISPYLFFWQAAQEVEEQVRRATLPLYVMPSEAGLEMKRMSVDTWVGMGISNLISLFIIIATAATLHAHGITEIQTSSQAAEALRPIAGPLTFFIFALGIIGTGLLAVPVLAGSAAYAVCETFDWVEGLDHKVKDARAFYGVIALATFVGLCLNFIGIDPIKALYWSAVLNGVLAAPIMASMLLIADNKKIMGDFVLPWQMRAGGWFATLVMAVASIAFIVL
;
A
#
# COMPACT_ATOMS: atom_id res chain seq x y z
N MET A 1 -29.27 4.85 -53.43
CA MET A 1 -29.96 3.57 -53.12
C MET A 1 -28.96 2.42 -53.08
N LYS A 2 -28.43 2.06 -51.90
CA LYS A 2 -27.84 0.74 -51.51
C LYS A 2 -26.94 0.91 -50.26
N ALA A 3 -27.52 1.39 -49.15
CA ALA A 3 -26.86 1.42 -47.85
C ALA A 3 -27.88 1.29 -46.69
N SER A 4 -28.87 0.40 -46.82
CA SER A 4 -29.92 0.21 -45.81
C SER A 4 -30.46 -1.24 -45.71
N ARG A 5 -29.64 -2.27 -45.98
CA ARG A 5 -30.13 -3.67 -45.99
C ARG A 5 -29.22 -4.74 -45.35
N ALA A 6 -28.25 -4.38 -44.52
CA ALA A 6 -27.38 -5.38 -43.85
C ALA A 6 -27.46 -5.38 -42.30
N ALA A 7 -28.40 -4.67 -41.68
CA ALA A 7 -28.55 -4.60 -40.22
C ALA A 7 -29.63 -5.55 -39.65
N GLY A 8 -29.98 -6.63 -40.36
CA GLY A 8 -31.22 -7.40 -40.08
C GLY A 8 -31.07 -8.90 -39.83
N ARG A 9 -29.86 -9.46 -39.69
CA ARG A 9 -29.69 -10.91 -39.51
C ARG A 9 -28.51 -11.26 -38.60
N ASP A 10 -28.62 -11.04 -37.28
CA ASP A 10 -27.91 -11.89 -36.32
C ASP A 10 -28.41 -11.84 -34.86
N THR A 11 -29.71 -11.55 -34.64
CA THR A 11 -30.30 -11.51 -33.29
C THR A 11 -30.91 -12.84 -32.83
N ARG A 12 -30.63 -13.97 -33.51
CA ARG A 12 -31.29 -15.26 -33.25
C ARG A 12 -30.40 -16.39 -32.69
N ARG A 13 -29.29 -16.09 -32.02
CA ARG A 13 -28.56 -17.06 -31.19
C ARG A 13 -28.03 -16.44 -29.90
N LEU A 14 -28.91 -16.19 -28.94
CA LEU A 14 -28.52 -16.04 -27.53
C LEU A 14 -29.01 -17.30 -26.78
N PRO A 15 -28.14 -18.04 -26.07
CA PRO A 15 -28.58 -19.16 -25.25
C PRO A 15 -29.43 -18.64 -24.08
N GLN A 16 -30.60 -19.24 -23.88
CA GLN A 16 -31.44 -18.97 -22.70
C GLN A 16 -30.67 -19.40 -21.43
N ILE A 17 -30.40 -18.45 -20.54
CA ILE A 17 -29.77 -18.71 -19.24
C ILE A 17 -30.83 -19.33 -18.32
N ARG A 18 -30.67 -20.60 -17.94
CA ARG A 18 -31.39 -21.21 -16.82
C ARG A 18 -31.00 -20.49 -15.52
N ARG A 19 -31.98 -20.12 -14.69
CA ARG A 19 -31.76 -19.67 -13.30
C ARG A 19 -30.98 -20.76 -12.55
N SER A 20 -29.74 -20.50 -12.13
CA SER A 20 -28.94 -21.39 -11.28
C SER A 20 -28.70 -20.75 -9.92
N SER A 21 -28.90 -21.51 -8.84
CA SER A 21 -28.82 -21.08 -7.44
C SER A 21 -27.42 -21.20 -6.81
N ASN A 22 -26.38 -21.59 -7.57
CA ASN A 22 -25.03 -21.84 -7.03
C ASN A 22 -23.98 -20.83 -7.50
N LEU A 23 -23.13 -20.39 -6.56
CA LEU A 23 -22.12 -19.33 -6.71
C LEU A 23 -21.04 -19.67 -7.76
N THR A 24 -20.68 -20.94 -7.89
CA THR A 24 -19.68 -21.47 -8.83
C THR A 24 -20.12 -21.35 -10.29
N ASP A 25 -21.40 -21.56 -10.58
CA ASP A 25 -21.93 -21.44 -11.94
C ASP A 25 -22.02 -19.98 -12.38
N ALA A 26 -22.41 -19.08 -11.47
CA ALA A 26 -22.40 -17.64 -11.70
C ALA A 26 -20.99 -17.09 -11.96
N PHE A 27 -19.99 -17.59 -11.22
CA PHE A 27 -18.57 -17.24 -11.41
C PHE A 27 -18.04 -17.76 -12.76
N SER A 28 -18.42 -18.97 -13.16
CA SER A 28 -18.07 -19.53 -14.47
C SER A 28 -18.74 -18.79 -15.64
N ALA A 29 -19.94 -18.24 -15.43
CA ALA A 29 -20.66 -17.44 -16.42
C ALA A 29 -20.04 -16.03 -16.56
N LEU A 30 -19.60 -15.43 -15.44
CA LEU A 30 -18.86 -14.16 -15.42
C LEU A 30 -17.51 -14.26 -16.15
N LEU A 31 -16.76 -15.34 -15.94
CA LEU A 31 -15.51 -15.60 -16.66
C LEU A 31 -15.74 -15.81 -18.16
N ARG A 32 -16.81 -16.53 -18.54
CA ARG A 32 -17.17 -16.74 -19.96
C ARG A 32 -17.67 -15.47 -20.65
N TYR A 33 -18.43 -14.62 -19.95
CA TYR A 33 -18.94 -13.36 -20.52
C TYR A 33 -17.91 -12.22 -20.52
N GLY A 34 -17.01 -12.15 -19.52
CA GLY A 34 -15.93 -11.16 -19.47
C GLY A 34 -14.95 -11.28 -20.64
N VAL A 35 -14.71 -12.50 -21.11
CA VAL A 35 -13.86 -12.76 -22.30
C VAL A 35 -14.59 -12.42 -23.61
N ALA A 36 -15.91 -12.65 -23.69
CA ALA A 36 -16.70 -12.39 -24.90
C ALA A 36 -17.09 -10.91 -25.09
N CYS A 37 -17.15 -10.10 -24.02
CA CYS A 37 -17.62 -8.71 -24.09
C CYS A 37 -16.54 -7.67 -24.44
N ARG A 38 -15.34 -8.10 -24.84
CA ARG A 38 -14.33 -7.18 -25.44
C ARG A 38 -14.72 -6.66 -26.82
N GLN A 39 -15.73 -7.23 -27.48
CA GLN A 39 -16.03 -6.96 -28.89
C GLN A 39 -17.45 -6.44 -29.23
N SER A 40 -18.36 -6.18 -28.29
CA SER A 40 -19.69 -5.66 -28.67
C SER A 40 -20.28 -4.60 -27.73
N ARG A 41 -21.06 -3.69 -28.32
CA ARG A 41 -21.78 -2.55 -27.70
C ARG A 41 -22.91 -2.98 -26.72
N ALA A 42 -22.76 -4.09 -25.99
CA ALA A 42 -23.79 -4.60 -25.07
C ALA A 42 -23.52 -4.23 -23.58
N ARG A 43 -22.86 -3.09 -23.33
CA ARG A 43 -22.46 -2.63 -21.98
C ARG A 43 -23.64 -2.36 -21.02
N SER A 44 -24.83 -2.01 -21.52
CA SER A 44 -25.96 -1.59 -20.68
C SER A 44 -26.92 -2.72 -20.26
N LYS A 45 -26.95 -3.86 -20.97
CA LYS A 45 -27.90 -4.95 -20.67
C LYS A 45 -27.39 -5.98 -19.66
N ALA A 46 -26.07 -6.14 -19.50
CA ALA A 46 -25.49 -7.08 -18.54
C ALA A 46 -25.69 -6.63 -17.08
N LEU A 47 -25.68 -5.32 -16.82
CA LEU A 47 -25.86 -4.77 -15.46
C LEU A 47 -27.29 -4.92 -14.93
N ALA A 48 -28.29 -5.03 -15.81
CA ALA A 48 -29.71 -5.09 -15.45
C ALA A 48 -30.20 -6.49 -15.05
N LEU A 49 -29.40 -7.55 -15.24
CA LEU A 49 -29.83 -8.94 -15.04
C LEU A 49 -29.36 -9.58 -13.73
N PHE A 50 -28.58 -8.88 -12.90
CA PHE A 50 -28.07 -9.42 -11.63
C PHE A 50 -28.91 -8.96 -10.43
N ARG A 51 -30.05 -9.63 -10.21
CA ARG A 51 -30.65 -9.80 -8.87
C ARG A 51 -30.33 -11.23 -8.42
N MET A 52 -29.39 -11.38 -7.50
CA MET A 52 -29.17 -12.65 -6.80
C MET A 52 -29.63 -12.47 -5.35
N ASP A 53 -30.69 -13.19 -4.98
CA ASP A 53 -31.17 -13.23 -3.60
C ASP A 53 -30.21 -14.11 -2.78
N GLY A 54 -29.54 -13.53 -1.78
CA GLY A 54 -28.67 -14.27 -0.84
C GLY A 54 -27.27 -13.71 -0.58
N LEU A 55 -26.81 -12.67 -1.29
CA LEU A 55 -25.58 -11.94 -0.96
C LEU A 55 -25.91 -10.70 -0.12
N SER A 56 -25.19 -10.48 0.99
CA SER A 56 -25.31 -9.23 1.76
C SER A 56 -25.03 -8.04 0.84
N GLY A 57 -25.81 -6.96 0.99
CA GLY A 57 -25.78 -5.81 0.08
C GLY A 57 -24.39 -5.20 -0.10
N VAL A 58 -23.51 -5.36 0.89
CA VAL A 58 -22.11 -4.90 0.88
C VAL A 58 -21.26 -5.72 -0.09
N ALA A 59 -21.38 -7.06 -0.12
CA ALA A 59 -20.65 -7.90 -1.06
C ALA A 59 -21.03 -7.61 -2.51
N LEU A 60 -22.32 -7.37 -2.76
CA LEU A 60 -22.83 -7.00 -4.08
C LEU A 60 -22.40 -5.56 -4.49
N ALA A 61 -22.33 -4.64 -3.53
CA ALA A 61 -21.86 -3.27 -3.76
C ALA A 61 -20.36 -3.24 -4.07
N LEU A 62 -19.54 -3.98 -3.31
CA LEU A 62 -18.11 -4.13 -3.58
C LEU A 62 -17.86 -4.77 -4.95
N LEU A 63 -18.57 -5.84 -5.28
CA LEU A 63 -18.48 -6.46 -6.61
C LEU A 63 -18.90 -5.51 -7.75
N LYS A 64 -19.94 -4.69 -7.54
CA LYS A 64 -20.40 -3.70 -8.52
C LYS A 64 -19.40 -2.57 -8.70
N VAL A 65 -18.81 -2.07 -7.62
CA VAL A 65 -17.76 -1.04 -7.68
C VAL A 65 -16.54 -1.59 -8.42
N VAL A 66 -16.07 -2.78 -8.05
CA VAL A 66 -14.93 -3.45 -8.70
C VAL A 66 -15.21 -3.73 -10.18
N TYR A 67 -16.40 -4.24 -10.53
CA TYR A 67 -16.78 -4.52 -11.92
C TYR A 67 -16.92 -3.24 -12.76
N THR A 68 -17.48 -2.18 -12.18
CA THR A 68 -17.67 -0.90 -12.88
C THR A 68 -16.34 -0.17 -13.08
N MET A 69 -15.38 -0.36 -12.17
CA MET A 69 -14.02 0.15 -12.29
C MET A 69 -13.18 -0.67 -13.28
N ALA A 70 -13.31 -2.00 -13.31
CA ALA A 70 -12.54 -2.89 -14.19
C ALA A 70 -12.91 -2.77 -15.68
N VAL A 71 -14.12 -2.31 -16.02
CA VAL A 71 -14.63 -2.29 -17.41
C VAL A 71 -14.44 -0.94 -18.11
N ARG A 72 -13.88 0.08 -17.43
CA ARG A 72 -13.76 1.43 -17.97
C ARG A 72 -12.48 1.64 -18.80
N GLU A 73 -12.37 0.96 -19.95
CA GLU A 73 -11.42 1.34 -21.00
C GLU A 73 -12.12 1.91 -22.25
N LYS A 74 -11.53 2.99 -22.78
CA LYS A 74 -11.69 3.48 -24.17
C LYS A 74 -10.48 2.98 -24.96
N PRO A 75 -10.64 2.55 -26.22
CA PRO A 75 -9.55 1.99 -27.03
C PRO A 75 -8.42 3.00 -27.32
N MET A 76 -7.20 2.47 -27.44
CA MET A 76 -5.90 3.17 -27.46
C MET A 76 -5.57 4.00 -28.73
N THR A 77 -6.42 4.04 -29.75
CA THR A 77 -6.07 4.68 -31.03
C THR A 77 -6.20 6.21 -31.05
N ASP A 78 -7.00 6.81 -30.15
CA ASP A 78 -7.21 8.28 -30.15
C ASP A 78 -6.22 9.08 -29.28
N ARG A 79 -5.31 8.41 -28.55
CA ARG A 79 -4.38 9.09 -27.61
C ARG A 79 -3.08 9.58 -28.25
N ALA A 80 -2.66 9.00 -29.37
CA ALA A 80 -1.40 9.35 -30.01
C ALA A 80 -1.44 10.77 -30.62
N ASP A 81 -2.55 11.15 -31.24
CA ASP A 81 -2.69 12.46 -31.89
C ASP A 81 -3.01 13.59 -30.90
N ALA A 82 -3.60 13.28 -29.74
CA ALA A 82 -3.86 14.26 -28.68
C ALA A 82 -2.62 14.59 -27.84
N ALA A 83 -1.62 13.69 -27.81
CA ALA A 83 -0.41 13.87 -27.00
C ALA A 83 0.59 14.88 -27.59
N LEU A 84 0.46 15.24 -28.86
CA LEU A 84 1.39 16.14 -29.55
C LEU A 84 0.92 17.61 -29.61
N VAL A 85 -0.23 17.97 -29.02
CA VAL A 85 -0.82 19.32 -29.18
C VAL A 85 -0.96 20.14 -27.87
N GLU A 86 -0.78 19.60 -26.66
CA GLU A 86 -0.85 20.42 -25.43
C GLU A 86 0.51 20.58 -24.71
N VAL A 87 1.39 21.39 -25.29
CA VAL A 87 2.62 21.87 -24.63
C VAL A 87 2.42 23.22 -23.90
N HIS A 88 1.19 23.75 -23.81
CA HIS A 88 0.96 25.03 -23.11
C HIS A 88 0.01 24.93 -21.92
N GLN A 89 0.55 25.33 -20.76
CA GLN A 89 -0.12 25.69 -19.50
C GLN A 89 -0.83 24.60 -18.69
N VAL A 90 -0.09 23.56 -18.32
CA VAL A 90 -0.46 22.75 -17.15
C VAL A 90 0.02 23.50 -15.89
N GLY A 91 -0.93 23.97 -15.07
CA GLY A 91 -0.64 24.58 -13.76
C GLY A 91 0.14 23.65 -12.83
N LEU A 92 0.74 24.20 -11.77
CA LEU A 92 1.59 23.46 -10.81
C LEU A 92 0.92 22.16 -10.33
N LEU A 93 -0.38 22.21 -10.01
CA LEU A 93 -1.17 21.06 -9.58
C LEU A 93 -1.29 19.96 -10.64
N GLY A 94 -1.45 20.34 -11.92
CA GLY A 94 -1.53 19.35 -13.00
C GLY A 94 -0.18 18.71 -13.34
N ARG A 95 0.95 19.38 -13.03
CA ARG A 95 2.29 18.77 -13.12
C ARG A 95 2.55 17.82 -11.96
N ILE A 96 2.14 18.19 -10.75
CA ILE A 96 2.22 17.32 -9.57
C ILE A 96 1.37 16.06 -9.80
N ALA A 97 0.12 16.20 -10.23
CA ALA A 97 -0.76 15.06 -10.49
C ALA A 97 -0.22 14.07 -11.55
N ARG A 98 0.55 14.54 -12.53
CA ARG A 98 1.23 13.67 -13.52
C ARG A 98 2.52 13.04 -12.98
N ALA A 99 3.17 13.68 -12.02
CA ALA A 99 4.36 13.17 -11.38
C ALA A 99 4.04 12.09 -10.32
N LEU A 100 2.84 12.15 -9.72
CA LEU A 100 2.40 11.19 -8.70
C LEU A 100 2.24 9.78 -9.26
N GLY A 101 2.98 8.84 -8.67
CA GLY A 101 3.27 7.53 -9.22
C GLY A 101 3.60 6.53 -8.12
N PRO A 102 4.74 5.83 -8.23
CA PRO A 102 5.25 4.93 -7.21
C PRO A 102 5.28 5.52 -5.80
N GLY A 103 5.83 6.73 -5.63
CA GLY A 103 6.02 7.37 -4.33
C GLY A 103 4.71 7.61 -3.56
N LEU A 104 3.66 8.04 -4.25
CA LEU A 104 2.33 8.19 -3.64
C LEU A 104 1.76 6.84 -3.18
N VAL A 105 1.88 5.79 -4.00
CA VAL A 105 1.36 4.46 -3.66
C VAL A 105 2.12 3.85 -2.50
N THR A 106 3.45 3.99 -2.49
CA THR A 106 4.30 3.54 -1.38
C THR A 106 3.96 4.28 -0.10
N GLY A 107 3.84 5.61 -0.13
CA GLY A 107 3.44 6.37 1.05
C GLY A 107 2.05 5.95 1.54
N ALA A 108 1.09 5.79 0.64
CA ALA A 108 -0.25 5.35 1.04
C ALA A 108 -0.30 3.90 1.58
N ALA A 109 0.66 3.05 1.20
CA ALA A 109 0.80 1.70 1.73
C ALA A 109 1.39 1.70 3.14
N ASP A 110 2.19 2.72 3.49
CA ASP A 110 2.77 2.88 4.83
C ASP A 110 1.69 3.03 5.93
N ASP A 111 0.56 3.66 5.60
CA ASP A 111 -0.62 3.77 6.45
C ASP A 111 -1.53 2.52 6.34
N ASP A 112 -0.92 1.33 6.41
CA ASP A 112 -1.63 0.05 6.42
C ASP A 112 -2.50 -0.11 7.69
N PRO A 113 -3.45 -1.08 7.74
CA PRO A 113 -4.27 -1.32 8.92
C PRO A 113 -3.47 -1.52 10.21
N SER A 114 -2.26 -2.11 10.13
CA SER A 114 -1.34 -2.24 11.26
C SER A 114 -0.79 -0.89 11.75
N GLY A 115 -0.46 0.00 10.82
CA GLY A 115 -0.04 1.38 11.09
C GLY A 115 -1.16 2.20 11.69
N ILE A 116 -2.38 2.12 11.13
CA ILE A 116 -3.57 2.78 11.68
C ILE A 116 -3.79 2.38 13.14
N ALA A 117 -3.64 1.10 13.47
CA ALA A 117 -3.75 0.64 14.86
C ALA A 117 -2.63 1.22 15.74
N THR A 118 -1.40 1.24 15.25
CA THR A 118 -0.23 1.77 15.97
C THR A 118 -0.40 3.25 16.28
N TYR A 119 -0.74 4.07 15.28
CA TYR A 119 -1.01 5.49 15.46
C TYR A 119 -2.22 5.75 16.37
N SER A 120 -3.27 4.94 16.23
CA SER A 120 -4.45 5.03 17.09
C SER A 120 -4.12 4.71 18.55
N GLN A 121 -3.32 3.68 18.78
CA GLN A 121 -2.89 3.28 20.12
C GLN A 121 -2.01 4.34 20.75
N VAL A 122 -1.09 4.93 19.97
CA VAL A 122 -0.23 6.02 20.44
C VAL A 122 -1.04 7.24 20.84
N GLY A 123 -2.00 7.67 20.00
CA GLY A 123 -2.87 8.81 20.33
C GLY A 123 -3.78 8.52 21.52
N ALA A 124 -4.28 7.30 21.67
CA ALA A 124 -5.12 6.90 22.80
C ALA A 124 -4.35 6.82 24.12
N GLN A 125 -3.15 6.25 24.11
CA GLN A 125 -2.35 6.05 25.32
C GLN A 125 -1.65 7.32 25.79
N PHE A 126 -0.99 8.04 24.87
CA PHE A 126 -0.12 9.18 25.19
C PHE A 126 -0.75 10.55 24.85
N GLY A 127 -2.00 10.56 24.37
CA GLY A 127 -2.64 11.77 23.91
C GLY A 127 -1.83 12.43 22.78
N TYR A 128 -1.59 13.73 22.89
CA TYR A 128 -0.83 14.47 21.88
C TYR A 128 0.70 14.39 22.05
N GLN A 129 1.19 13.81 23.15
CA GLN A 129 2.60 13.94 23.55
C GLN A 129 3.60 13.38 22.53
N LEU A 130 3.21 12.35 21.77
CA LEU A 130 4.08 11.72 20.78
C LEU A 130 3.85 12.23 19.34
N SER A 131 3.00 13.24 19.13
CA SER A 131 2.72 13.80 17.80
C SER A 131 3.95 14.41 17.12
N TRP A 132 4.91 14.92 17.90
CA TRP A 132 6.17 15.48 17.36
C TRP A 132 7.01 14.45 16.61
N ILE A 133 6.84 13.15 16.89
CA ILE A 133 7.56 12.09 16.20
C ILE A 133 7.25 12.13 14.71
N MET A 134 5.99 12.40 14.32
CA MET A 134 5.61 12.48 12.90
C MET A 134 6.36 13.62 12.18
N LEU A 135 6.58 14.76 12.85
CA LEU A 135 7.34 15.85 12.23
C LEU A 135 8.80 15.46 12.02
N PHE A 136 9.38 14.73 12.97
CA PHE A 136 10.77 14.28 12.92
C PHE A 136 11.00 13.08 11.99
N SER A 137 10.05 12.16 11.90
CA SER A 137 10.12 10.96 11.06
C SER A 137 10.00 11.30 9.58
N TYR A 138 9.24 12.34 9.20
CA TYR A 138 9.04 12.72 7.80
C TYR A 138 10.33 12.86 6.97
N PRO A 139 11.33 13.68 7.36
CA PRO A 139 12.57 13.78 6.59
C PRO A 139 13.34 12.46 6.56
N LEU A 140 13.29 11.66 7.62
CA LEU A 140 13.98 10.36 7.70
C LEU A 140 13.35 9.35 6.72
N MET A 141 12.03 9.24 6.75
CA MET A 141 11.24 8.43 5.84
C MET A 141 11.46 8.88 4.39
N ALA A 142 11.27 10.17 4.09
CA ALA A 142 11.37 10.69 2.72
C ALA A 142 12.76 10.49 2.11
N VAL A 143 13.84 10.70 2.88
CA VAL A 143 15.20 10.47 2.41
C VAL A 143 15.46 8.99 2.16
N THR A 144 15.02 8.11 3.07
CA THR A 144 15.21 6.66 2.94
C THR A 144 14.48 6.12 1.71
N GLN A 145 13.23 6.55 1.50
CA GLN A 145 12.46 6.15 0.32
C GLN A 145 13.03 6.74 -0.97
N ALA A 146 13.54 7.98 -0.94
CA ALA A 146 14.20 8.57 -2.10
C ALA A 146 15.49 7.81 -2.48
N ILE A 147 16.21 7.25 -1.51
CA ILE A 147 17.37 6.38 -1.76
C ILE A 147 16.91 5.07 -2.41
N ALA A 148 15.87 4.43 -1.88
CA ALA A 148 15.30 3.20 -2.46
C ALA A 148 14.85 3.41 -3.91
N ALA A 149 14.07 4.48 -4.15
CA ALA A 149 13.61 4.88 -5.48
C ALA A 149 14.78 5.12 -6.45
N ARG A 150 15.84 5.81 -5.97
CA ARG A 150 17.03 6.11 -6.76
C ARG A 150 17.80 4.84 -7.15
N ILE A 151 17.88 3.83 -6.28
CA ILE A 151 18.50 2.54 -6.64
C ILE A 151 17.74 1.90 -7.80
N GLY A 152 16.41 1.81 -7.70
CA GLY A 152 15.56 1.26 -8.77
C GLY A 152 15.72 2.02 -10.08
N LEU A 153 15.61 3.35 -10.03
CA LEU A 153 15.66 4.24 -11.19
C LEU A 153 17.05 4.26 -11.87
N VAL A 154 18.15 4.20 -11.10
CA VAL A 154 19.50 4.21 -11.66
C VAL A 154 19.88 2.85 -12.22
N THR A 155 19.65 1.79 -11.46
CA THR A 155 20.15 0.45 -11.79
C THR A 155 19.21 -0.34 -12.70
N GLY A 156 17.93 0.04 -12.75
CA GLY A 156 16.89 -0.73 -13.43
C GLY A 156 16.60 -2.06 -12.74
N ARG A 157 16.90 -2.16 -11.44
CA ARG A 157 16.87 -3.39 -10.66
C ARG A 157 16.44 -3.11 -9.22
N GLY A 158 15.73 -4.05 -8.61
CA GLY A 158 15.39 -3.97 -7.19
C GLY A 158 16.58 -4.19 -6.25
N ILE A 159 16.32 -4.07 -4.95
CA ILE A 159 17.35 -4.12 -3.91
C ILE A 159 17.95 -5.53 -3.79
N ALA A 160 17.13 -6.59 -3.83
CA ALA A 160 17.62 -7.97 -3.69
C ALA A 160 18.47 -8.37 -4.90
N GLN A 161 18.10 -7.93 -6.11
CA GLN A 161 18.86 -8.22 -7.31
C GLN A 161 20.24 -7.54 -7.30
N ASN A 162 20.31 -6.30 -6.80
CA ASN A 162 21.57 -5.59 -6.61
C ASN A 162 22.45 -6.26 -5.55
N LEU A 163 21.88 -6.68 -4.42
CA LEU A 163 22.58 -7.46 -3.40
C LEU A 163 23.13 -8.77 -3.96
N ARG A 164 22.34 -9.51 -4.74
CA ARG A 164 22.76 -10.78 -5.35
C ARG A 164 23.97 -10.64 -6.27
N ARG A 165 24.04 -9.54 -7.03
CA ARG A 165 25.10 -9.32 -8.03
C ARG A 165 26.41 -8.77 -7.44
N HIS A 166 26.33 -7.97 -6.38
CA HIS A 166 27.48 -7.20 -5.90
C HIS A 166 27.93 -7.52 -4.47
N TYR A 167 27.15 -8.26 -3.69
CA TYR A 167 27.41 -8.55 -2.28
C TYR A 167 27.41 -10.06 -2.00
N PRO A 168 28.02 -10.51 -0.88
CA PRO A 168 28.06 -11.93 -0.55
C PRO A 168 26.67 -12.50 -0.26
N ARG A 169 26.46 -13.76 -0.65
CA ARG A 169 25.16 -14.46 -0.54
C ARG A 169 24.59 -14.54 0.88
N TRP A 170 25.42 -14.43 1.92
CA TRP A 170 24.92 -14.43 3.30
C TRP A 170 24.14 -13.14 3.59
N LEU A 171 24.62 -11.98 3.12
CA LEU A 171 23.97 -10.69 3.36
C LEU A 171 22.59 -10.64 2.68
N LEU A 172 22.54 -11.07 1.41
CA LEU A 172 21.29 -11.22 0.66
C LEU A 172 20.27 -12.08 1.43
N ARG A 173 20.69 -13.28 1.85
CA ARG A 173 19.82 -14.23 2.54
C ARG A 173 19.30 -13.67 3.87
N VAL A 174 20.15 -12.97 4.63
CA VAL A 174 19.74 -12.33 5.89
C VAL A 174 18.71 -11.24 5.60
N VAL A 175 19.00 -10.30 4.71
CA VAL A 175 18.10 -9.18 4.40
C VAL A 175 16.74 -9.66 3.89
N VAL A 176 16.72 -10.65 2.99
CA VAL A 176 15.48 -11.19 2.43
C VAL A 176 14.71 -11.99 3.48
N LEU A 177 15.39 -12.76 4.34
CA LEU A 177 14.74 -13.48 5.44
C LEU A 177 14.09 -12.51 6.42
N LEU A 178 14.80 -11.45 6.82
CA LEU A 178 14.27 -10.42 7.71
C LEU A 178 13.02 -9.75 7.12
N LEU A 179 13.08 -9.37 5.84
CA LEU A 179 11.93 -8.84 5.12
C LEU A 179 10.75 -9.81 5.13
N LEU A 180 10.97 -11.09 4.78
CA LEU A 180 9.88 -12.07 4.68
C LEU A 180 9.19 -12.31 6.03
N VAL A 181 9.96 -12.40 7.12
CA VAL A 181 9.39 -12.58 8.46
C VAL A 181 8.52 -11.39 8.83
N ALA A 182 8.99 -10.17 8.57
CA ALA A 182 8.26 -8.95 8.86
C ALA A 182 6.98 -8.83 8.00
N ASN A 183 7.09 -9.07 6.69
CA ASN A 183 5.96 -9.00 5.77
C ASN A 183 4.87 -10.02 6.10
N VAL A 184 5.22 -11.24 6.47
CA VAL A 184 4.24 -12.27 6.83
C VAL A 184 3.46 -11.88 8.09
N ALA A 185 4.14 -11.28 9.08
CA ALA A 185 3.49 -10.75 10.28
C ALA A 185 2.52 -9.61 9.92
N ASN A 186 2.97 -8.62 9.13
CA ASN A 186 2.13 -7.51 8.66
C ASN A 186 0.93 -7.99 7.82
N LEU A 187 1.13 -8.95 6.90
CA LEU A 187 0.05 -9.53 6.10
C LEU A 187 -1.03 -10.17 6.98
N GLY A 188 -0.63 -10.92 8.01
CA GLY A 188 -1.57 -11.53 8.93
C GLY A 188 -2.36 -10.49 9.73
N ALA A 189 -1.65 -9.49 10.24
CA ALA A 189 -2.20 -8.34 10.94
C ALA A 189 -3.24 -7.58 10.11
N ASP A 190 -2.87 -7.18 8.90
CA ASP A 190 -3.73 -6.38 8.02
C ASP A 190 -4.97 -7.13 7.58
N LEU A 191 -4.81 -8.39 7.17
CA LEU A 191 -5.95 -9.23 6.78
C LEU A 191 -6.95 -9.39 7.94
N GLY A 192 -6.44 -9.63 9.16
CA GLY A 192 -7.27 -9.75 10.36
C GLY A 192 -8.00 -8.45 10.67
N ALA A 193 -7.31 -7.31 10.62
CA ALA A 193 -7.89 -5.99 10.83
C ALA A 193 -9.00 -5.67 9.82
N MET A 194 -8.79 -5.98 8.53
CA MET A 194 -9.81 -5.81 7.49
C MET A 194 -11.02 -6.72 7.73
N GLY A 195 -10.79 -8.00 8.08
CA GLY A 195 -11.86 -8.94 8.39
C GLY A 195 -12.72 -8.49 9.57
N SER A 196 -12.09 -7.99 10.64
CA SER A 196 -12.78 -7.39 11.77
C SER A 196 -13.51 -6.09 11.40
N ALA A 197 -12.93 -5.23 10.57
CA ALA A 197 -13.60 -4.01 10.11
C ALA A 197 -14.87 -4.33 9.30
N VAL A 198 -14.83 -5.35 8.43
CA VAL A 198 -16.04 -5.81 7.71
C VAL A 198 -17.07 -6.39 8.69
N GLN A 199 -16.64 -7.16 9.69
CA GLN A 199 -17.53 -7.68 10.73
C GLN A 199 -18.25 -6.54 11.48
N LEU A 200 -17.56 -5.46 11.82
CA LEU A 200 -18.17 -4.30 12.50
C LEU A 200 -19.23 -3.60 11.63
N LEU A 201 -19.09 -3.66 10.30
CA LEU A 201 -20.01 -3.03 9.35
C LEU A 201 -21.19 -3.93 8.95
N ALA A 202 -20.94 -5.22 8.74
CA ALA A 202 -21.90 -6.16 8.15
C ALA A 202 -22.39 -7.25 9.12
N GLY A 203 -21.82 -7.33 10.32
CA GLY A 203 -22.01 -8.46 11.24
C GLY A 203 -21.32 -9.73 10.76
N GLY A 204 -21.58 -10.88 11.39
CA GLY A 204 -21.08 -12.19 10.94
C GLY A 204 -19.67 -12.57 11.42
N PRO A 205 -19.06 -13.65 10.87
CA PRO A 205 -17.76 -14.15 11.33
C PRO A 205 -16.58 -13.44 10.65
N ALA A 206 -15.71 -12.79 11.43
CA ALA A 206 -14.51 -12.08 10.93
C ALA A 206 -13.58 -12.95 10.07
N LEU A 207 -13.38 -14.21 10.45
CA LEU A 207 -12.50 -15.14 9.73
C LEU A 207 -12.97 -15.39 8.29
N VAL A 208 -14.29 -15.43 8.05
CA VAL A 208 -14.83 -15.61 6.69
C VAL A 208 -14.47 -14.41 5.82
N TYR A 209 -14.64 -13.19 6.33
CA TYR A 209 -14.24 -11.98 5.62
C TYR A 209 -12.74 -11.91 5.39
N THR A 210 -11.93 -12.29 6.38
CA THR A 210 -10.47 -12.37 6.27
C THR A 210 -10.05 -13.26 5.10
N ILE A 211 -10.61 -14.49 5.01
CA ILE A 211 -10.35 -15.43 3.92
C ILE A 211 -10.81 -14.86 2.57
N MET A 212 -12.00 -14.26 2.52
CA MET A 212 -12.56 -13.67 1.30
C MET A 212 -11.70 -12.52 0.79
N LEU A 213 -11.21 -11.65 1.68
CA LEU A 213 -10.37 -10.50 1.35
C LEU A 213 -8.96 -10.93 0.94
N ALA A 214 -8.37 -11.93 1.60
CA ALA A 214 -7.11 -12.54 1.20
C ALA A 214 -7.21 -13.12 -0.22
N GLY A 215 -8.27 -13.90 -0.49
CA GLY A 215 -8.54 -14.44 -1.82
C GLY A 215 -8.77 -13.34 -2.85
N LEU A 216 -9.49 -12.27 -2.48
CA LEU A 216 -9.70 -11.12 -3.36
C LEU A 216 -8.39 -10.42 -3.72
N CYS A 217 -7.50 -10.17 -2.76
CA CYS A 217 -6.21 -9.52 -3.02
C CYS A 217 -5.37 -10.34 -4.01
N VAL A 218 -5.20 -11.65 -3.73
CA VAL A 218 -4.47 -12.55 -4.63
C VAL A 218 -5.10 -12.60 -6.03
N LEU A 219 -6.43 -12.67 -6.12
CA LEU A 219 -7.12 -12.67 -7.41
C LEU A 219 -6.90 -11.36 -8.18
N LEU A 220 -6.97 -10.21 -7.50
CA LEU A 220 -6.74 -8.92 -8.12
C LEU A 220 -5.29 -8.80 -8.61
N GLU A 221 -4.32 -9.21 -7.81
CA GLU A 221 -2.90 -9.18 -8.20
C GLU A 221 -2.59 -10.11 -9.39
N VAL A 222 -3.19 -11.30 -9.42
CA VAL A 222 -2.92 -12.31 -10.46
C VAL A 222 -3.60 -11.98 -11.80
N PHE A 223 -4.81 -11.41 -11.77
CA PHE A 223 -5.64 -11.25 -12.98
C PHE A 223 -5.70 -9.81 -13.51
N MET A 224 -5.21 -8.83 -12.78
CA MET A 224 -5.21 -7.42 -13.20
C MET A 224 -3.87 -7.06 -13.85
N SER A 225 -3.91 -6.26 -14.92
CA SER A 225 -2.68 -5.71 -15.50
C SER A 225 -2.09 -4.64 -14.58
N TYR A 226 -0.76 -4.48 -14.59
CA TYR A 226 -0.07 -3.49 -13.77
C TYR A 226 -0.66 -2.07 -13.93
N ALA A 227 -0.99 -1.63 -15.15
CA ALA A 227 -1.54 -0.29 -15.37
C ALA A 227 -2.91 -0.08 -14.68
N THR A 228 -3.80 -1.06 -14.73
CA THR A 228 -5.08 -1.01 -14.02
C THR A 228 -4.85 -1.11 -12.52
N TYR A 229 -3.93 -1.98 -12.13
CA TYR A 229 -3.61 -2.27 -10.74
C TYR A 229 -3.01 -1.05 -10.01
N ALA A 230 -1.98 -0.42 -10.57
CA ALA A 230 -1.41 0.82 -10.07
C ALA A 230 -2.44 1.96 -10.05
N SER A 231 -3.38 2.00 -11.02
CA SER A 231 -4.48 2.96 -10.97
C SER A 231 -5.44 2.69 -9.82
N VAL A 232 -5.78 1.42 -9.53
CA VAL A 232 -6.63 1.04 -8.40
C VAL A 232 -5.97 1.45 -7.08
N LEU A 233 -4.69 1.15 -6.90
CA LEU A 233 -3.93 1.57 -5.72
C LEU A 233 -3.95 3.09 -5.54
N LYS A 234 -3.74 3.85 -6.62
CA LYS A 234 -3.84 5.33 -6.59
C LYS A 234 -5.22 5.85 -6.18
N TRP A 235 -6.30 5.17 -6.56
CA TRP A 235 -7.65 5.56 -6.12
C TRP A 235 -7.92 5.13 -4.67
N LEU A 236 -7.38 3.99 -4.25
CA LEU A 236 -7.47 3.54 -2.87
C LEU A 236 -6.71 4.47 -1.90
N THR A 237 -5.69 5.21 -2.34
CA THR A 237 -5.04 6.22 -1.49
C THR A 237 -6.02 7.30 -1.01
N LEU A 238 -7.12 7.54 -1.74
CA LEU A 238 -8.15 8.49 -1.31
C LEU A 238 -8.86 8.04 -0.03
N THR A 239 -8.84 6.74 0.28
CA THR A 239 -9.44 6.22 1.50
C THR A 239 -8.77 6.78 2.74
N LEU A 240 -7.47 7.12 2.68
CA LEU A 240 -6.75 7.75 3.78
C LEU A 240 -7.31 9.11 4.20
N PHE A 241 -7.98 9.83 3.30
CA PHE A 241 -8.65 11.09 3.66
C PHE A 241 -9.84 10.87 4.61
N SER A 242 -10.28 9.62 4.83
CA SER A 242 -11.25 9.28 5.87
C SER A 242 -10.80 9.79 7.24
N TYR A 243 -9.50 9.71 7.54
CA TYR A 243 -8.93 10.11 8.83
C TYR A 243 -8.90 11.63 9.00
N VAL A 244 -8.70 12.37 7.91
CA VAL A 244 -8.84 13.84 7.91
C VAL A 244 -10.28 14.23 8.23
N VAL A 245 -11.25 13.54 7.62
CA VAL A 245 -12.69 13.78 7.88
C VAL A 245 -13.02 13.51 9.35
N VAL A 246 -12.46 12.45 9.95
CA VAL A 246 -12.63 12.14 11.37
C VAL A 246 -12.12 13.27 12.26
N VAL A 247 -10.92 13.79 12.00
CA VAL A 247 -10.36 14.93 12.76
C VAL A 247 -11.22 16.18 12.65
N VAL A 248 -11.71 16.49 11.44
CA VAL A 248 -12.57 17.66 11.21
C VAL A 248 -13.95 17.50 11.87
N ALA A 249 -14.43 16.26 12.04
CA ALA A 249 -15.70 15.96 12.67
C ALA A 249 -15.65 16.01 14.21
N VAL A 250 -14.46 16.03 14.81
CA VAL A 250 -14.25 16.01 16.26
C VAL A 250 -13.76 17.40 16.73
N ASP A 251 -14.18 17.80 17.93
CA ASP A 251 -13.68 19.02 18.56
C ASP A 251 -12.26 18.83 19.08
N VAL A 252 -11.28 19.26 18.30
CA VAL A 252 -9.85 19.14 18.64
C VAL A 252 -9.35 20.42 19.30
N PRO A 253 -8.71 20.35 20.49
CA PRO A 253 -7.99 21.47 21.08
C PRO A 253 -6.69 21.74 20.29
N TRP A 254 -6.82 22.40 19.14
CA TRP A 254 -5.73 22.66 18.19
C TRP A 254 -4.50 23.33 18.83
N GLY A 255 -4.69 24.18 19.83
CA GLY A 255 -3.57 24.78 20.57
C GLY A 255 -2.68 23.74 21.25
N ALA A 256 -3.28 22.72 21.89
CA ALA A 256 -2.54 21.64 22.53
C ALA A 256 -1.94 20.67 21.49
N ALA A 257 -2.73 20.29 20.48
CA ALA A 257 -2.28 19.40 19.41
C ALA A 257 -1.07 19.96 18.64
N LEU A 258 -1.13 21.24 18.24
CA LEU A 258 -0.03 21.91 17.55
C LEU A 258 1.18 22.08 18.47
N LYS A 259 0.97 22.49 19.73
CA LYS A 259 2.07 22.62 20.70
C LYS A 259 2.82 21.29 20.85
N ALA A 260 2.11 20.18 21.04
CA ALA A 260 2.74 18.88 21.22
C ALA A 260 3.34 18.30 19.92
N THR A 261 2.91 18.79 18.74
CA THR A 261 3.51 18.43 17.46
C THR A 261 4.84 19.16 17.21
N PHE A 262 4.97 20.41 17.68
CA PHE A 262 6.18 21.22 17.46
C PHE A 262 7.15 21.25 18.65
N VAL A 263 6.67 20.96 19.86
CA VAL A 263 7.48 20.97 21.08
C VAL A 263 7.63 19.52 21.55
N PRO A 264 8.82 18.91 21.36
CA PRO A 264 9.05 17.53 21.77
C PRO A 264 9.12 17.44 23.29
N GLU A 265 8.32 16.55 23.85
CA GLU A 265 8.42 16.12 25.24
C GLU A 265 8.99 14.70 25.25
N ILE A 266 10.17 14.53 25.86
CA ILE A 266 10.89 13.26 25.89
C ILE A 266 10.80 12.69 27.29
N VAL A 267 10.11 11.56 27.42
CA VAL A 267 9.99 10.79 28.65
C VAL A 267 10.73 9.47 28.46
N PHE A 268 11.66 9.17 29.37
CA PHE A 268 12.45 7.96 29.34
C PHE A 268 11.76 6.85 30.14
N ASP A 269 10.86 6.14 29.48
CA ASP A 269 10.12 5.00 30.02
C ASP A 269 9.96 3.91 28.95
N SER A 270 9.80 2.65 29.35
CA SER A 270 9.75 1.50 28.43
C SER A 270 8.54 1.57 27.49
N GLN A 271 7.39 2.07 27.96
CA GLN A 271 6.20 2.23 27.11
C GLN A 271 6.40 3.32 26.06
N HIS A 272 7.06 4.43 26.43
CA HIS A 272 7.38 5.51 25.51
C HIS A 272 8.42 5.07 24.46
N ALA A 273 9.45 4.34 24.88
CA ALA A 273 10.45 3.79 23.97
C ALA A 273 9.82 2.80 22.98
N MET A 274 8.95 1.91 23.46
CA MET A 274 8.20 0.97 22.62
C MET A 274 7.30 1.71 21.62
N ALA A 275 6.60 2.76 22.04
CA ALA A 275 5.76 3.59 21.18
C ALA A 275 6.57 4.32 20.10
N VAL A 276 7.73 4.89 20.45
CA VAL A 276 8.64 5.52 19.49
C VAL A 276 9.11 4.50 18.45
N VAL A 277 9.53 3.30 18.87
CA VAL A 277 9.97 2.25 17.95
C VAL A 277 8.83 1.76 17.08
N ALA A 278 7.62 1.62 17.62
CA ALA A 278 6.45 1.21 16.84
C ALA A 278 6.11 2.26 15.76
N VAL A 279 6.06 3.54 16.10
CA VAL A 279 5.79 4.63 15.13
C VAL A 279 6.89 4.72 14.07
N LEU A 280 8.16 4.66 14.47
CA LEU A 280 9.28 4.66 13.53
C LEU A 280 9.33 3.39 12.67
N GLY A 281 8.98 2.25 13.25
CA GLY A 281 8.93 0.96 12.57
C GLY A 281 7.81 0.87 11.54
N THR A 282 6.64 1.44 11.84
CA THR A 282 5.59 1.62 10.84
C THR A 282 6.07 2.57 9.75
N THR A 283 6.50 3.79 10.08
CA THR A 283 6.86 4.83 9.07
C THR A 283 8.08 4.52 8.20
N ILE A 284 9.03 3.72 8.70
CA ILE A 284 10.28 3.37 8.01
C ILE A 284 10.31 1.86 7.79
N SER A 285 9.19 1.33 7.27
CA SER A 285 9.00 -0.11 7.09
C SER A 285 9.92 -0.72 6.01
N PRO A 286 10.58 -1.86 6.29
CA PRO A 286 11.51 -2.49 5.34
C PRO A 286 10.93 -2.81 3.96
N TYR A 287 9.67 -3.26 3.93
CA TYR A 287 9.03 -3.71 2.70
C TYR A 287 8.84 -2.59 1.68
N LEU A 288 8.67 -1.36 2.16
CA LEU A 288 8.52 -0.17 1.33
C LEU A 288 9.79 0.11 0.54
N PHE A 289 10.98 -0.20 1.05
CA PHE A 289 12.22 0.01 0.30
C PHE A 289 12.29 -0.90 -0.93
N PHE A 290 11.94 -2.18 -0.74
CA PHE A 290 11.90 -3.16 -1.83
C PHE A 290 10.82 -2.81 -2.82
N TRP A 291 9.63 -2.46 -2.32
CA TRP A 291 8.51 -2.04 -3.15
C TRP A 291 8.83 -0.79 -3.96
N GLN A 292 9.31 0.28 -3.32
CA GLN A 292 9.63 1.55 -3.98
C GLN A 292 10.67 1.36 -5.10
N ALA A 293 11.72 0.58 -4.84
CA ALA A 293 12.73 0.28 -5.85
C ALA A 293 12.13 -0.51 -7.03
N ALA A 294 11.34 -1.55 -6.76
CA ALA A 294 10.69 -2.36 -7.79
C ALA A 294 9.66 -1.56 -8.61
N GLN A 295 8.88 -0.69 -7.97
CA GLN A 295 7.89 0.15 -8.64
C GLN A 295 8.51 1.19 -9.57
N GLU A 296 9.69 1.74 -9.22
CA GLU A 296 10.40 2.61 -10.17
C GLU A 296 10.88 1.84 -11.40
N VAL A 297 11.28 0.57 -11.24
CA VAL A 297 11.65 -0.31 -12.37
C VAL A 297 10.42 -0.62 -13.23
N GLU A 298 9.29 -0.97 -12.62
CA GLU A 298 8.02 -1.21 -13.32
C GLU A 298 7.53 0.04 -14.07
N GLU A 299 7.65 1.22 -13.46
CA GLU A 299 7.27 2.48 -14.11
C GLU A 299 8.22 2.84 -15.27
N GLN A 300 9.51 2.52 -15.18
CA GLN A 300 10.45 2.64 -16.31
C GLN A 300 10.05 1.76 -17.49
N VAL A 301 9.77 0.48 -17.23
CA VAL A 301 9.31 -0.48 -18.25
C VAL A 301 8.01 0.03 -18.90
N ARG A 302 7.04 0.46 -18.10
CA ARG A 302 5.77 1.00 -18.59
C ARG A 302 5.91 2.26 -19.44
N ARG A 303 6.85 3.15 -19.09
CA ARG A 303 7.13 4.38 -19.84
C ARG A 303 8.09 4.17 -21.01
N ALA A 304 8.59 2.95 -21.19
CA ALA A 304 9.65 2.62 -22.14
C ALA A 304 10.90 3.50 -21.98
N THR A 305 11.25 3.83 -20.73
CA THR A 305 12.48 4.56 -20.40
C THR A 305 13.58 3.57 -19.97
N LEU A 306 14.83 3.92 -20.28
CA LEU A 306 15.99 3.10 -19.91
C LEU A 306 16.50 3.50 -18.52
N PRO A 307 17.15 2.57 -17.79
CA PRO A 307 17.82 2.88 -16.53
C PRO A 307 18.82 4.02 -16.71
N LEU A 308 18.96 4.90 -15.71
CA LEU A 308 19.83 6.09 -15.84
C LEU A 308 21.31 5.73 -15.99
N TYR A 309 21.73 4.56 -15.50
CA TYR A 309 23.06 4.04 -15.76
C TYR A 309 23.33 3.85 -17.27
N VAL A 310 22.30 3.56 -18.06
CA VAL A 310 22.37 3.39 -19.52
C VAL A 310 22.12 4.71 -20.25
N MET A 311 21.19 5.53 -19.75
CA MET A 311 20.82 6.80 -20.38
C MET A 311 20.94 8.00 -19.41
N PRO A 312 22.17 8.48 -19.15
CA PRO A 312 22.42 9.58 -18.21
C PRO A 312 21.77 10.92 -18.62
N SER A 313 21.46 11.13 -19.91
CA SER A 313 20.93 12.38 -20.44
C SER A 313 19.55 12.74 -19.89
N GLU A 314 18.73 11.75 -19.50
CA GLU A 314 17.39 11.97 -18.96
C GLU A 314 17.37 12.11 -17.42
N ALA A 315 18.53 11.98 -16.77
CA ALA A 315 18.63 11.89 -15.32
C ALA A 315 18.02 13.09 -14.59
N GLY A 316 18.18 14.31 -15.12
CA GLY A 316 17.64 15.51 -14.48
C GLY A 316 16.12 15.51 -14.36
N LEU A 317 15.41 15.06 -15.40
CA LEU A 317 13.95 15.02 -15.41
C LEU A 317 13.42 13.89 -14.53
N GLU A 318 13.98 12.69 -14.68
CA GLU A 318 13.53 11.50 -13.94
C GLU A 318 13.86 11.60 -12.45
N MET A 319 15.03 12.12 -12.07
CA MET A 319 15.36 12.38 -10.66
C MET A 319 14.41 13.40 -10.03
N LYS A 320 14.04 14.45 -10.77
CA LYS A 320 13.09 15.45 -10.28
C LYS A 320 11.69 14.87 -10.13
N ARG A 321 11.22 14.08 -11.08
CA ARG A 321 9.94 13.35 -11.00
C ARG A 321 9.91 12.48 -9.76
N MET A 322 10.89 11.57 -9.64
CA MET A 322 11.02 10.62 -8.53
C MET A 322 11.07 11.36 -7.19
N SER A 323 11.84 12.46 -7.10
CA SER A 323 11.93 13.26 -5.88
C SER A 323 10.57 13.88 -5.53
N VAL A 324 9.90 14.55 -6.47
CA VAL A 324 8.59 15.16 -6.19
C VAL A 324 7.56 14.09 -5.79
N ASP A 325 7.52 12.97 -6.50
CA ASP A 325 6.60 11.87 -6.20
C ASP A 325 6.84 11.28 -4.80
N THR A 326 8.10 10.97 -4.47
CA THR A 326 8.46 10.38 -3.18
C THR A 326 8.20 11.34 -2.03
N TRP A 327 8.67 12.59 -2.12
CA TRP A 327 8.49 13.57 -1.04
C TRP A 327 7.01 13.90 -0.81
N VAL A 328 6.22 14.07 -1.87
CA VAL A 328 4.78 14.34 -1.73
C VAL A 328 4.04 13.10 -1.19
N GLY A 329 4.35 11.91 -1.69
CA GLY A 329 3.74 10.66 -1.21
C GLY A 329 3.99 10.43 0.28
N MET A 330 5.26 10.54 0.71
CA MET A 330 5.65 10.41 2.11
C MET A 330 5.07 11.54 2.98
N GLY A 331 4.94 12.75 2.44
CA GLY A 331 4.36 13.89 3.16
C GLY A 331 2.86 13.73 3.41
N ILE A 332 2.14 13.20 2.40
CA ILE A 332 0.71 12.88 2.53
C ILE A 332 0.51 11.81 3.59
N SER A 333 1.26 10.71 3.50
CA SER A 333 1.17 9.60 4.47
C SER A 333 1.43 10.07 5.90
N ASN A 334 2.58 10.72 6.13
CA ASN A 334 2.94 11.22 7.45
C ASN A 334 1.90 12.19 8.05
N LEU A 335 1.29 13.01 7.20
CA LEU A 335 0.21 13.92 7.60
C LEU A 335 -1.05 13.14 8.01
N ILE A 336 -1.41 12.08 7.29
CA ILE A 336 -2.52 11.21 7.65
C ILE A 336 -2.26 10.50 8.97
N SER A 337 -1.08 9.93 9.16
CA SER A 337 -0.70 9.28 10.42
C SER A 337 -0.80 10.26 11.60
N LEU A 338 -0.35 11.52 11.43
CA LEU A 338 -0.51 12.57 12.43
C LEU A 338 -1.99 12.86 12.74
N PHE A 339 -2.85 12.90 11.71
CA PHE A 339 -4.29 13.05 11.92
C PHE A 339 -4.91 11.87 12.68
N ILE A 340 -4.44 10.64 12.47
CA ILE A 340 -4.90 9.48 13.25
C ILE A 340 -4.53 9.63 14.73
N ILE A 341 -3.29 10.05 15.04
CA ILE A 341 -2.86 10.32 16.42
C ILE A 341 -3.72 11.43 17.04
N ILE A 342 -3.90 12.55 16.33
CA ILE A 342 -4.71 13.68 16.82
C ILE A 342 -6.17 13.26 17.04
N ALA A 343 -6.77 12.52 16.11
CA ALA A 343 -8.14 12.05 16.22
C ALA A 343 -8.34 11.20 17.48
N THR A 344 -7.47 10.22 17.69
CA THR A 344 -7.56 9.28 18.81
C THR A 344 -7.17 9.91 20.14
N ALA A 345 -6.28 10.90 20.14
CA ALA A 345 -6.01 11.74 21.31
C ALA A 345 -7.21 12.62 21.69
N ALA A 346 -7.87 13.25 20.70
CA ALA A 346 -9.03 14.11 20.94
C ALA A 346 -10.29 13.34 21.36
N THR A 347 -10.40 12.08 20.94
CA THR A 347 -11.56 11.24 21.22
C THR A 347 -11.27 10.24 22.34
N LEU A 348 -10.46 9.23 22.07
CA LEU A 348 -10.29 8.08 22.95
C LEU A 348 -9.53 8.44 24.23
N HIS A 349 -8.38 9.11 24.11
CA HIS A 349 -7.61 9.55 25.28
C HIS A 349 -8.41 10.52 26.17
N ALA A 350 -9.10 11.48 25.56
CA ALA A 350 -9.95 12.44 26.28
C ALA A 350 -11.09 11.76 27.07
N HIS A 351 -11.53 10.58 26.64
CA HIS A 351 -12.58 9.78 27.30
C HIS A 351 -12.00 8.64 28.18
N GLY A 352 -10.68 8.63 28.42
CA GLY A 352 -10.02 7.64 29.28
C GLY A 352 -9.82 6.26 28.65
N ILE A 353 -10.04 6.13 27.33
CA ILE A 353 -9.76 4.89 26.58
C ILE A 353 -8.31 4.96 26.12
N THR A 354 -7.42 4.28 26.85
CA THR A 354 -5.96 4.32 26.62
C THR A 354 -5.40 3.02 26.04
N GLU A 355 -6.15 1.93 26.12
CA GLU A 355 -5.75 0.63 25.59
C GLU A 355 -6.68 0.20 24.45
N ILE A 356 -6.17 0.33 23.24
CA ILE A 356 -6.78 -0.13 22.00
C ILE A 356 -5.85 -1.16 21.39
N GLN A 357 -6.46 -2.24 20.98
CA GLN A 357 -5.72 -3.44 20.67
C GLN A 357 -5.72 -3.70 19.15
N THR A 358 -6.66 -3.12 18.41
CA THR A 358 -6.73 -3.22 16.95
C THR A 358 -7.27 -1.92 16.33
N SER A 359 -7.02 -1.72 15.03
CA SER A 359 -7.63 -0.60 14.28
C SER A 359 -9.16 -0.68 14.26
N SER A 360 -9.73 -1.89 14.26
CA SER A 360 -11.17 -2.10 14.35
C SER A 360 -11.74 -1.68 15.72
N GLN A 361 -11.02 -1.91 16.82
CA GLN A 361 -11.40 -1.40 18.13
C GLN A 361 -11.32 0.13 18.19
N ALA A 362 -10.30 0.75 17.57
CA ALA A 362 -10.23 2.20 17.44
C ALA A 362 -11.48 2.76 16.75
N ALA A 363 -11.90 2.12 15.64
CA ALA A 363 -13.11 2.49 14.93
C ALA A 363 -14.35 2.39 15.83
N GLU A 364 -14.54 1.27 16.53
CA GLU A 364 -15.71 1.05 17.39
C GLU A 364 -15.75 2.01 18.57
N ALA A 365 -14.60 2.32 19.18
CA ALA A 365 -14.49 3.28 20.27
C ALA A 365 -14.83 4.72 19.84
N LEU A 366 -14.65 5.06 18.55
CA LEU A 366 -15.11 6.33 18.01
C LEU A 366 -16.63 6.43 17.89
N ARG A 367 -17.37 5.32 17.81
CA ARG A 367 -18.82 5.30 17.58
C ARG A 367 -19.62 6.10 18.62
N PRO A 368 -19.43 5.92 19.95
CA PRO A 368 -20.15 6.70 20.95
C PRO A 368 -19.68 8.16 21.07
N ILE A 369 -18.45 8.46 20.66
CA ILE A 369 -17.81 9.78 20.87
C ILE A 369 -18.04 10.71 19.68
N ALA A 370 -17.75 10.23 18.47
CA ALA A 370 -17.78 11.00 17.22
C ALA A 370 -18.97 10.63 16.31
N GLY A 371 -19.80 9.69 16.75
CA GLY A 371 -21.04 9.29 16.09
C GLY A 371 -20.90 8.18 15.04
N PRO A 372 -22.05 7.61 14.57
CA PRO A 372 -22.06 6.45 13.68
C PRO A 372 -21.41 6.68 12.31
N LEU A 373 -21.50 7.91 11.79
CA LEU A 373 -20.90 8.27 10.50
C LEU A 373 -19.37 8.22 10.57
N THR A 374 -18.78 8.75 11.63
CA THR A 374 -17.33 8.76 11.84
C THR A 374 -16.78 7.34 12.01
N PHE A 375 -17.47 6.51 12.79
CA PHE A 375 -17.21 5.07 12.86
C PHE A 375 -17.21 4.43 11.46
N PHE A 376 -18.24 4.69 10.66
CA PHE A 376 -18.40 4.08 9.34
C PHE A 376 -17.27 4.50 8.38
N ILE A 377 -16.91 5.78 8.39
CA ILE A 377 -15.83 6.34 7.57
C ILE A 377 -14.47 5.76 7.99
N PHE A 378 -14.21 5.64 9.29
CA PHE A 378 -12.97 5.07 9.81
C PHE A 378 -12.84 3.57 9.46
N ALA A 379 -13.91 2.79 9.65
CA ALA A 379 -13.93 1.37 9.31
C ALA A 379 -13.76 1.12 7.80
N LEU A 380 -14.36 1.96 6.95
CA LEU A 380 -14.10 1.92 5.50
C LEU A 380 -12.65 2.29 5.16
N GLY A 381 -12.05 3.23 5.89
CA GLY A 381 -10.63 3.57 5.76
C GLY A 381 -9.73 2.36 5.99
N ILE A 382 -10.00 1.56 7.04
CA ILE A 382 -9.24 0.33 7.35
C ILE A 382 -9.33 -0.69 6.20
N ILE A 383 -10.54 -0.90 5.65
CA ILE A 383 -10.72 -1.84 4.53
C ILE A 383 -10.01 -1.31 3.28
N GLY A 384 -10.10 -0.01 3.02
CA GLY A 384 -9.50 0.65 1.87
C GLY A 384 -7.97 0.59 1.87
N THR A 385 -7.36 0.94 3.00
CA THR A 385 -5.91 0.88 3.22
C THR A 385 -5.39 -0.55 3.21
N GLY A 386 -6.12 -1.51 3.80
CA GLY A 386 -5.74 -2.92 3.73
C GLY A 386 -5.79 -3.50 2.31
N LEU A 387 -6.80 -3.14 1.50
CA LEU A 387 -6.86 -3.53 0.09
C LEU A 387 -5.73 -2.93 -0.75
N LEU A 388 -5.09 -1.87 -0.26
CA LEU A 388 -3.93 -1.25 -0.88
C LEU A 388 -2.62 -1.89 -0.38
N ALA A 389 -2.48 -2.07 0.94
CA ALA A 389 -1.24 -2.49 1.58
C ALA A 389 -0.94 -3.99 1.45
N VAL A 390 -1.95 -4.86 1.59
CA VAL A 390 -1.76 -6.33 1.50
C VAL A 390 -1.06 -6.73 0.20
N PRO A 391 -1.46 -6.22 -0.97
CA PRO A 391 -0.72 -6.50 -2.18
C PRO A 391 0.67 -5.89 -2.28
N VAL A 392 0.91 -4.72 -1.69
CA VAL A 392 2.24 -4.10 -1.63
C VAL A 392 3.19 -4.97 -0.79
N LEU A 393 2.69 -5.50 0.33
CA LEU A 393 3.40 -6.44 1.21
C LEU A 393 3.69 -7.77 0.49
N ALA A 394 2.69 -8.36 -0.17
CA ALA A 394 2.85 -9.61 -0.90
C ALA A 394 3.76 -9.45 -2.13
N GLY A 395 3.59 -8.35 -2.88
CA GLY A 395 4.39 -7.99 -4.05
C GLY A 395 5.85 -7.74 -3.69
N SER A 396 6.14 -6.95 -2.64
CA SER A 396 7.52 -6.72 -2.19
C SER A 396 8.23 -8.00 -1.75
N ALA A 397 7.53 -8.93 -1.09
CA ALA A 397 8.04 -10.25 -0.77
C ALA A 397 8.34 -11.07 -2.05
N ALA A 398 7.43 -11.02 -3.03
CA ALA A 398 7.60 -11.72 -4.31
C ALA A 398 8.78 -11.18 -5.13
N TYR A 399 8.95 -9.86 -5.22
CA TYR A 399 10.13 -9.26 -5.85
C TYR A 399 11.41 -9.71 -5.15
N ALA A 400 11.47 -9.59 -3.81
CA ALA A 400 12.68 -9.96 -3.06
C ALA A 400 13.07 -11.43 -3.25
N VAL A 401 12.09 -12.35 -3.25
CA VAL A 401 12.33 -13.79 -3.46
C VAL A 401 12.74 -14.09 -4.90
N CYS A 402 11.99 -13.61 -5.89
CA CYS A 402 12.30 -13.86 -7.30
C CYS A 402 13.66 -13.29 -7.68
N GLU A 403 13.98 -12.07 -7.26
CA GLU A 403 15.29 -11.44 -7.49
C GLU A 403 16.45 -12.21 -6.85
N THR A 404 16.20 -12.85 -5.70
CA THR A 404 17.17 -13.71 -5.00
C THR A 404 17.48 -14.98 -5.79
N PHE A 405 16.47 -15.59 -6.40
CA PHE A 405 16.59 -16.84 -7.15
C PHE A 405 16.76 -16.67 -8.66
N ASP A 406 16.77 -15.43 -9.17
CA ASP A 406 16.79 -15.11 -10.60
C ASP A 406 15.59 -15.65 -11.39
N TRP A 407 14.43 -15.68 -10.73
CA TRP A 407 13.19 -16.08 -11.37
C TRP A 407 12.52 -14.88 -12.01
N VAL A 408 11.82 -15.13 -13.13
CA VAL A 408 11.05 -14.10 -13.83
C VAL A 408 10.07 -13.43 -12.87
N GLU A 409 10.26 -12.13 -12.69
CA GLU A 409 9.51 -11.23 -11.82
C GLU A 409 8.76 -10.16 -12.62
N GLY A 410 7.69 -9.61 -12.03
CA GLY A 410 7.04 -8.40 -12.51
C GLY A 410 5.52 -8.53 -12.66
N LEU A 411 4.82 -7.43 -12.36
CA LEU A 411 3.35 -7.36 -12.37
C LEU A 411 2.77 -7.23 -13.78
N ASP A 412 3.57 -6.87 -14.78
CA ASP A 412 3.14 -6.76 -16.17
C ASP A 412 3.27 -8.10 -16.96
N HIS A 413 3.95 -9.09 -16.38
CA HIS A 413 4.07 -10.42 -16.99
C HIS A 413 2.77 -11.22 -16.88
N LYS A 414 2.51 -12.09 -17.87
CA LYS A 414 1.39 -13.02 -17.76
C LYS A 414 1.68 -14.04 -16.67
N VAL A 415 0.65 -14.49 -15.97
CA VAL A 415 0.72 -15.54 -14.93
C VAL A 415 1.49 -16.79 -15.39
N LYS A 416 1.39 -17.15 -16.67
CA LYS A 416 2.09 -18.31 -17.23
C LYS A 416 3.60 -18.14 -17.32
N ASP A 417 4.06 -16.90 -17.45
CA ASP A 417 5.46 -16.52 -17.65
C ASP A 417 6.15 -16.24 -16.30
N ALA A 418 5.42 -15.67 -15.33
CA ALA A 418 5.91 -15.35 -13.98
C ALA A 418 5.25 -16.23 -12.89
N ARG A 419 5.15 -17.55 -13.11
CA ARG A 419 4.46 -18.48 -12.18
C ARG A 419 5.04 -18.45 -10.76
N ALA A 420 6.36 -18.32 -10.66
CA ALA A 420 7.04 -18.29 -9.37
C ALA A 420 6.68 -17.01 -8.60
N PHE A 421 6.65 -15.86 -9.27
CA PHE A 421 6.28 -14.57 -8.68
C PHE A 421 4.87 -14.59 -8.08
N TYR A 422 3.87 -14.95 -8.88
CA TYR A 422 2.48 -15.08 -8.38
C TYR A 422 2.31 -16.21 -7.36
N GLY A 423 3.13 -17.26 -7.45
CA GLY A 423 3.18 -18.32 -6.44
C GLY A 423 3.67 -17.83 -5.08
N VAL A 424 4.70 -16.97 -5.06
CA VAL A 424 5.20 -16.36 -3.82
C VAL A 424 4.18 -15.40 -3.22
N ILE A 425 3.49 -14.59 -4.04
CA ILE A 425 2.37 -13.74 -3.59
C ILE A 425 1.31 -14.60 -2.88
N ALA A 426 0.80 -15.62 -3.56
CA ALA A 426 -0.25 -16.47 -3.01
C ALA A 426 0.21 -17.18 -1.73
N LEU A 427 1.46 -17.64 -1.69
CA LEU A 427 2.04 -18.30 -0.52
C LEU A 427 2.21 -17.31 0.65
N ALA A 428 2.77 -16.13 0.43
CA ALA A 428 2.97 -15.12 1.47
C ALA A 428 1.62 -14.70 2.09
N THR A 429 0.63 -14.41 1.25
CA THR A 429 -0.73 -14.06 1.69
C THR A 429 -1.40 -15.22 2.41
N PHE A 430 -1.20 -16.47 1.96
CA PHE A 430 -1.72 -17.65 2.64
C PHE A 430 -1.09 -17.87 4.01
N VAL A 431 0.24 -17.74 4.12
CA VAL A 431 0.94 -17.88 5.41
C VAL A 431 0.51 -16.77 6.38
N GLY A 432 0.39 -15.53 5.91
CA GLY A 432 -0.16 -14.43 6.72
C GLY A 432 -1.59 -14.71 7.17
N LEU A 433 -2.45 -15.19 6.26
CA LEU A 433 -3.81 -15.62 6.59
C LEU A 433 -3.83 -16.72 7.66
N CYS A 434 -2.91 -17.70 7.59
CA CYS A 434 -2.82 -18.78 8.58
C CYS A 434 -2.54 -18.27 10.00
N LEU A 435 -1.84 -17.13 10.17
CA LEU A 435 -1.60 -16.55 11.50
C LEU A 435 -2.91 -16.23 12.25
N ASN A 436 -3.98 -15.90 11.52
CA ASN A 436 -5.29 -15.61 12.11
C ASN A 436 -6.02 -16.85 12.67
N PHE A 437 -5.54 -18.08 12.38
CA PHE A 437 -6.11 -19.32 12.90
C PHE A 437 -5.38 -19.85 14.14
N ILE A 438 -4.17 -19.34 14.42
CA ILE A 438 -3.32 -19.86 15.50
C ILE A 438 -3.80 -19.34 16.88
N GLY A 439 -4.81 -18.46 16.92
CA GLY A 439 -5.31 -17.88 18.17
C GLY A 439 -4.27 -17.02 18.87
N ILE A 440 -3.20 -16.62 18.15
CA ILE A 440 -2.30 -15.57 18.59
C ILE A 440 -3.14 -14.31 18.69
N ASP A 441 -3.02 -13.65 19.83
CA ASP A 441 -3.73 -12.42 20.10
C ASP A 441 -3.42 -11.40 18.98
N PRO A 442 -4.39 -11.05 18.11
CA PRO A 442 -4.17 -10.14 16.97
C PRO A 442 -3.56 -8.80 17.42
N ILE A 443 -3.84 -8.47 18.69
CA ILE A 443 -3.38 -7.35 19.49
C ILE A 443 -1.86 -7.26 19.56
N LYS A 444 -1.23 -8.36 20.01
CA LYS A 444 0.22 -8.42 20.10
C LYS A 444 0.80 -8.55 18.71
N ALA A 445 0.16 -9.31 17.83
CA ALA A 445 0.68 -9.50 16.47
C ALA A 445 0.83 -8.16 15.70
N LEU A 446 -0.16 -7.27 15.73
CA LEU A 446 -0.09 -5.97 15.03
C LEU A 446 0.99 -5.05 15.60
N TYR A 447 0.95 -4.81 16.91
CA TYR A 447 1.84 -3.83 17.51
C TYR A 447 3.29 -4.34 17.54
N TRP A 448 3.48 -5.65 17.75
CA TRP A 448 4.80 -6.25 17.65
C TRP A 448 5.30 -6.39 16.21
N SER A 449 4.42 -6.45 15.19
CA SER A 449 4.89 -6.40 13.80
C SER A 449 5.47 -5.03 13.47
N ALA A 450 4.87 -3.93 13.98
CA ALA A 450 5.44 -2.59 13.87
C ALA A 450 6.79 -2.46 14.60
N VAL A 451 6.89 -2.97 15.83
CA VAL A 451 8.17 -3.00 16.56
C VAL A 451 9.21 -3.84 15.83
N LEU A 452 8.82 -5.00 15.29
CA LEU A 452 9.69 -5.85 14.49
C LEU A 452 10.18 -5.10 13.24
N ASN A 453 9.32 -4.38 12.52
CA ASN A 453 9.73 -3.53 11.41
C ASN A 453 10.77 -2.50 11.83
N GLY A 454 10.58 -1.86 12.99
CA GLY A 454 11.54 -0.90 13.55
C GLY A 454 12.92 -1.50 13.81
N VAL A 455 12.95 -2.67 14.47
CA VAL A 455 14.18 -3.41 14.77
C VAL A 455 14.89 -3.90 13.50
N LEU A 456 14.11 -4.36 12.52
CA LEU A 456 14.64 -4.94 11.28
C LEU A 456 15.00 -3.89 10.21
N ALA A 457 14.49 -2.66 10.33
CA ALA A 457 14.77 -1.59 9.36
C ALA A 457 16.23 -1.20 9.32
N ALA A 458 16.89 -1.02 10.47
CA ALA A 458 18.28 -0.56 10.54
C ALA A 458 19.27 -1.40 9.70
N PRO A 459 19.35 -2.75 9.83
CA PRO A 459 20.26 -3.55 9.01
C PRO A 459 19.90 -3.51 7.51
N ILE A 460 18.62 -3.42 7.17
CA ILE A 460 18.16 -3.36 5.78
C ILE A 460 18.53 -2.00 5.16
N MET A 461 18.29 -0.89 5.87
CA MET A 461 18.69 0.45 5.46
C MET A 461 20.20 0.57 5.29
N ALA A 462 20.99 -0.01 6.20
CA ALA A 462 22.45 -0.04 6.05
C ALA A 462 22.86 -0.75 4.76
N SER A 463 22.26 -1.90 4.44
CA SER A 463 22.53 -2.61 3.19
C SER A 463 22.16 -1.78 1.94
N MET A 464 21.05 -1.05 2.01
CA MET A 464 20.60 -0.16 0.94
C MET A 464 21.57 1.01 0.73
N LEU A 465 22.06 1.62 1.81
CA LEU A 465 23.06 2.70 1.74
C LEU A 465 24.38 2.23 1.14
N LEU A 466 24.82 1.02 1.49
CA LEU A 466 26.01 0.41 0.87
C LEU A 466 25.85 0.24 -0.64
N ILE A 467 24.66 -0.16 -1.11
CA ILE A 467 24.36 -0.25 -2.55
C ILE A 467 24.43 1.15 -3.19
N ALA A 468 23.74 2.12 -2.60
CA ALA A 468 23.59 3.46 -3.16
C ALA A 468 24.88 4.30 -3.16
N ASP A 469 25.84 3.98 -2.27
CA ASP A 469 27.16 4.63 -2.23
C ASP A 469 28.20 3.94 -3.13
N ASN A 470 27.90 2.74 -3.65
CA ASN A 470 28.84 1.97 -4.44
C ASN A 470 28.90 2.44 -5.90
N LYS A 471 30.00 3.08 -6.29
CA LYS A 471 30.26 3.54 -7.67
C LYS A 471 30.17 2.42 -8.72
N LYS A 472 30.45 1.17 -8.37
CA LYS A 472 30.35 0.03 -9.32
C LYS A 472 28.90 -0.30 -9.66
N ILE A 473 27.95 0.11 -8.83
CA ILE A 473 26.52 -0.14 -8.99
C ILE A 473 25.83 1.11 -9.55
N MET A 474 26.11 2.26 -8.94
CA MET A 474 25.42 3.52 -9.24
C MET A 474 26.12 4.37 -10.30
N GLY A 475 27.37 4.06 -10.67
CA GLY A 475 28.17 4.88 -11.57
C GLY A 475 28.36 6.29 -11.03
N ASP A 476 28.13 7.29 -11.88
CA ASP A 476 28.19 8.71 -11.50
C ASP A 476 26.96 9.18 -10.69
N PHE A 477 25.95 8.31 -10.53
CA PHE A 477 24.72 8.61 -9.80
C PHE A 477 24.75 8.16 -8.33
N VAL A 478 25.94 8.00 -7.74
CA VAL A 478 26.10 7.80 -6.28
C VAL A 478 25.42 8.90 -5.48
N LEU A 479 25.12 8.61 -4.21
CA LEU A 479 24.40 9.54 -3.34
C LEU A 479 25.13 10.88 -3.18
N PRO A 480 24.44 12.02 -3.31
CA PRO A 480 24.97 13.29 -2.89
C PRO A 480 25.14 13.28 -1.37
N TRP A 481 26.06 14.10 -0.86
CA TRP A 481 26.44 14.06 0.55
C TRP A 481 25.26 14.27 1.50
N GLN A 482 24.27 15.10 1.13
CA GLN A 482 23.07 15.36 1.94
C GLN A 482 22.22 14.11 2.11
N MET A 483 21.97 13.37 1.03
CA MET A 483 21.20 12.11 1.07
C MET A 483 21.98 11.03 1.80
N ARG A 484 23.30 10.96 1.61
CA ARG A 484 24.17 10.02 2.34
C ARG A 484 24.14 10.29 3.84
N ALA A 485 24.31 11.54 4.26
CA ALA A 485 24.27 11.94 5.66
C ALA A 485 22.88 11.69 6.26
N GLY A 486 21.82 12.12 5.58
CA GLY A 486 20.43 11.90 6.02
C GLY A 486 20.06 10.43 6.13
N GLY A 487 20.50 9.59 5.17
CA GLY A 487 20.27 8.15 5.19
C GLY A 487 20.97 7.45 6.36
N TRP A 488 22.27 7.71 6.57
CA TRP A 488 23.00 7.15 7.72
C TRP A 488 22.47 7.69 9.05
N PHE A 489 22.03 8.95 9.11
CA PHE A 489 21.38 9.51 10.28
C PHE A 489 20.05 8.79 10.58
N ALA A 490 19.21 8.56 9.57
CA ALA A 490 17.98 7.79 9.72
C ALA A 490 18.27 6.36 10.20
N THR A 491 19.27 5.68 9.61
CA THR A 491 19.70 4.34 10.07
C THR A 491 20.18 4.36 11.51
N LEU A 492 20.94 5.37 11.92
CA LEU A 492 21.39 5.54 13.30
C LEU A 492 20.22 5.74 14.26
N VAL A 493 19.26 6.61 13.91
CA VAL A 493 18.04 6.84 14.71
C VAL A 493 17.27 5.53 14.90
N MET A 494 17.04 4.77 13.82
CA MET A 494 16.36 3.47 13.90
C MET A 494 17.12 2.47 14.78
N ALA A 495 18.45 2.41 14.64
CA ALA A 495 19.29 1.53 15.45
C ALA A 495 19.26 1.91 16.93
N VAL A 496 19.39 3.20 17.25
CA VAL A 496 19.35 3.70 18.63
C VAL A 496 17.98 3.47 19.26
N ALA A 497 16.90 3.74 18.54
CA ALA A 497 15.54 3.49 19.03
C ALA A 497 15.35 1.99 19.32
N SER A 498 15.79 1.12 18.41
CA SER A 498 15.72 -0.33 18.59
C SER A 498 16.54 -0.83 19.77
N ILE A 499 17.76 -0.32 19.96
CA ILE A 499 18.61 -0.67 21.11
C ILE A 499 17.99 -0.16 22.40
N ALA A 500 17.48 1.07 22.43
CA ALA A 500 16.82 1.64 23.60
C ALA A 500 15.62 0.78 24.03
N PHE A 501 14.82 0.30 23.07
CA PHE A 501 13.71 -0.61 23.34
C PHE A 501 14.15 -1.98 23.86
N ILE A 502 15.31 -2.50 23.44
CA ILE A 502 15.82 -3.80 23.94
C ILE A 502 16.41 -3.67 25.36
N VAL A 503 16.93 -2.49 25.71
CA VAL A 503 17.67 -2.26 26.96
C VAL A 503 16.80 -1.74 28.11
N LEU A 504 15.79 -0.91 27.81
CA LEU A 504 14.80 -0.39 28.76
C LEU A 504 13.69 -1.41 29.01
#